data_AF-A0A0G0P658-F1
#
_entry.id   AF-A0A0G0P658-F1
#
_cell.length_a   1.000
_cell.length_b   1.000
_cell.length_c   1.000
_cell.angle_alpha   90.00
_cell.angle_beta   90.00
_cell.angle_gamma   90.00
#
_symmetry.space_group_name_H-M   'P 1'
#
loop_
_entity.id
_entity.type
_entity.pdbx_description
1 polymer ?
#
loop_
_entity_poly.entity_id
_entity_poly.type
_entity_poly.pdbx_seq_one_letter_code
_entity_poly.pdbx_strand_id
1 'polypeptide(L)'
;MRFRRAWERSGFRLDSPMFFYELVKWFFIVVFLMAMTNILGLDQVTEFLRTVVYYLPNVIVAAVVLLIGILVAKFLEDVVRASVKAAGLVSANFLGALTKWAIFIFTLLIALNQLKVAEDIIRIVIIGVVAAGSIALGLAFGMGGVKHAESMIGDLRKRIEE
;
A
#
# COMPACT_ATOMS: atom_id res chain seq x y z
N MET A 1 -32.15 -3.72 -16.80
CA MET A 1 -31.94 -2.25 -16.76
C MET A 1 -31.81 -1.65 -15.32
N ARG A 2 -31.34 -2.39 -14.29
CA ARG A 2 -31.17 -1.85 -12.91
C ARG A 2 -29.71 -1.64 -12.46
N PHE A 3 -28.72 -1.97 -13.30
CA PHE A 3 -27.29 -1.84 -12.97
C PHE A 3 -26.72 -0.43 -13.19
N ARG A 4 -27.29 0.39 -14.08
CA ARG A 4 -26.76 1.76 -14.34
C ARG A 4 -26.99 2.73 -13.17
N ARG A 5 -28.02 2.53 -12.34
CA ARG A 5 -28.36 3.42 -11.21
C ARG A 5 -27.54 3.20 -9.94
N ALA A 6 -26.72 2.14 -9.88
CA ALA A 6 -25.83 1.87 -8.76
C ALA A 6 -24.46 2.55 -8.92
N TRP A 7 -24.05 2.83 -10.16
CA TRP A 7 -22.76 3.47 -10.46
C TRP A 7 -22.79 5.00 -10.23
N GLU A 8 -23.94 5.64 -10.43
CA GLU A 8 -24.11 7.08 -10.24
C GLU A 8 -24.25 7.53 -8.77
N ARG A 9 -24.45 6.59 -7.82
CA ARG A 9 -24.58 6.91 -6.39
C ARG A 9 -23.30 6.71 -5.57
N SER A 10 -22.27 6.09 -6.13
CA SER A 10 -20.94 6.24 -5.53
C SER A 10 -20.37 7.56 -6.00
N GLY A 11 -20.69 8.63 -5.26
CA GLY A 11 -20.15 9.97 -5.42
C GLY A 11 -18.63 10.07 -5.18
N PHE A 12 -17.86 9.05 -5.56
CA PHE A 12 -16.48 9.23 -5.96
C PHE A 12 -16.49 9.83 -7.38
N ARG A 13 -17.02 11.06 -7.50
CA ARG A 13 -16.31 12.03 -8.32
C ARG A 13 -14.98 12.16 -7.60
N LEU A 14 -14.02 11.33 -7.99
CA LEU A 14 -12.65 11.67 -7.71
C LEU A 14 -12.50 13.03 -8.38
N ASP A 15 -12.55 14.10 -7.60
CA ASP A 15 -12.06 15.42 -7.97
C ASP A 15 -10.52 15.34 -8.11
N SER A 16 -10.03 14.25 -8.70
CA SER A 16 -8.69 13.99 -9.19
C SER A 16 -8.20 15.12 -10.12
N PRO A 17 -9.07 15.82 -10.90
CA PRO A 17 -8.64 17.02 -11.61
C PRO A 17 -8.25 18.17 -10.69
N MET A 18 -8.86 18.30 -9.50
CA MET A 18 -8.59 19.43 -8.59
C MET A 18 -7.21 19.30 -7.93
N PHE A 19 -6.81 18.09 -7.54
CA PHE A 19 -5.45 17.84 -7.03
C PHE A 19 -4.38 18.11 -8.10
N PHE A 20 -4.61 17.62 -9.33
CA PHE A 20 -3.68 17.85 -10.43
C PHE A 20 -3.57 19.33 -10.80
N TYR A 21 -4.70 20.04 -10.82
CA TYR A 21 -4.74 21.49 -11.01
C TYR A 21 -3.92 22.25 -9.96
N GLU A 22 -4.12 21.93 -8.68
CA GLU A 22 -3.41 22.61 -7.59
C GLU A 22 -1.90 22.32 -7.67
N LEU A 23 -1.51 21.09 -8.02
CA LEU A 23 -0.10 20.71 -8.20
C LEU A 23 0.58 21.50 -9.32
N VAL A 24 -0.07 21.59 -10.49
CA VAL A 24 0.46 22.34 -11.65
C VAL A 24 0.55 23.82 -11.33
N LYS A 25 -0.48 24.40 -10.68
CA LYS A 25 -0.48 25.79 -10.23
C LYS A 25 0.70 26.10 -9.31
N TRP A 26 0.93 25.28 -8.29
CA TRP A 26 2.06 25.47 -7.37
C TRP A 26 3.41 25.31 -8.07
N PHE A 27 3.53 24.37 -9.03
CA PHE A 27 4.74 24.22 -9.82
C PHE A 27 5.11 25.52 -10.55
N PHE A 28 4.16 26.12 -11.27
CA PHE A 28 4.42 27.40 -11.94
C PHE A 28 4.79 28.50 -10.94
N ILE A 29 4.07 28.62 -9.82
CA ILE A 29 4.39 29.60 -8.77
C ILE A 29 5.84 29.46 -8.29
N VAL A 30 6.28 28.25 -7.98
CA VAL A 30 7.64 27.99 -7.49
C VAL A 30 8.70 28.28 -8.56
N VAL A 31 8.44 27.93 -9.82
CA VAL A 31 9.37 28.19 -10.93
C VAL A 31 9.54 29.69 -11.18
N PHE A 32 8.43 30.46 -11.18
CA PHE A 32 8.50 31.92 -11.29
C PHE A 32 9.23 32.55 -10.10
N LEU A 33 8.96 32.08 -8.89
CA LEU A 33 9.64 32.56 -7.70
C LEU A 33 11.15 32.26 -7.76
N MET A 34 11.54 31.08 -8.22
CA MET A 34 12.94 30.69 -8.40
C MET A 34 13.65 31.59 -9.43
N ALA A 35 12.99 31.94 -10.53
CA ALA A 35 13.53 32.89 -11.50
C ALA A 35 13.74 34.28 -10.88
N MET A 36 12.76 34.74 -10.08
CA MET A 36 12.84 36.02 -9.37
C MET A 36 13.99 36.04 -8.35
N THR A 37 14.12 35.00 -7.51
CA THR A 37 15.16 34.91 -6.48
C THR A 37 16.55 34.80 -7.10
N ASN A 38 16.67 34.12 -8.25
CA ASN A 38 17.92 34.03 -9.00
C ASN A 38 18.35 35.40 -9.57
N ILE A 39 17.41 36.18 -10.11
CA ILE A 39 17.69 37.55 -10.59
C ILE A 39 18.11 38.47 -9.44
N LEU A 40 17.49 38.30 -8.27
CA LEU A 40 17.81 39.07 -7.06
C LEU A 40 19.12 38.64 -6.38
N GLY A 41 19.81 37.61 -6.90
CA GLY A 41 21.05 37.08 -6.31
C GLY A 41 20.85 36.33 -4.98
N LEU A 42 19.65 35.82 -4.73
CA LEU A 42 19.32 35.05 -3.52
C LEU A 42 19.59 33.56 -3.76
N ASP A 43 20.87 33.19 -3.84
CA ASP A 43 21.31 31.85 -4.24
C ASP A 43 20.77 30.75 -3.31
N GLN A 44 20.82 30.96 -1.99
CA GLN A 44 20.33 29.98 -1.01
C GLN A 44 18.82 29.72 -1.16
N VAL A 45 18.03 30.77 -1.45
CA VAL A 45 16.59 30.64 -1.65
C VAL A 45 16.30 29.90 -2.95
N THR A 46 17.05 30.22 -4.01
CA THR A 46 16.94 29.55 -5.31
C THR A 46 17.24 28.05 -5.19
N GLU A 47 18.25 27.67 -4.43
CA GLU A 47 18.59 26.25 -4.20
C GLU A 47 17.54 25.51 -3.37
N PHE A 48 16.97 26.18 -2.36
CA PHE A 48 15.83 25.64 -1.62
C PHE A 48 14.62 25.39 -2.54
N LEU A 49 14.26 26.36 -3.39
CA LEU A 49 13.15 26.22 -4.33
C LEU A 49 13.40 25.13 -5.37
N ARG A 50 14.65 24.97 -5.82
CA ARG A 50 15.07 23.86 -6.69
C ARG A 50 14.82 22.50 -6.01
N THR A 51 15.13 22.39 -4.72
CA THR A 51 14.82 21.18 -3.93
C THR A 51 13.32 20.90 -3.87
N VAL A 52 12.48 21.93 -3.69
CA VAL A 52 11.02 21.80 -3.71
C VAL A 52 10.51 21.30 -5.07
N VAL A 53 11.06 21.80 -6.17
CA VAL A 53 10.71 21.32 -7.53
C VAL A 53 11.10 19.85 -7.71
N TYR A 54 12.29 19.44 -7.25
CA TYR A 54 12.72 18.05 -7.32
C TYR A 54 11.94 17.10 -6.41
N TYR A 55 11.21 17.63 -5.43
CA TYR A 55 10.30 16.85 -4.61
C TYR A 55 8.97 16.56 -5.30
N LEU A 56 8.58 17.37 -6.30
CA LEU A 56 7.29 17.25 -7.00
C LEU A 56 7.04 15.88 -7.66
N PRO A 57 8.00 15.24 -8.35
CA PRO A 57 7.83 13.89 -8.88
C PRO A 57 7.41 12.88 -7.82
N ASN A 58 7.93 12.99 -6.59
CA ASN A 58 7.57 12.08 -5.51
C ASN A 58 6.11 12.25 -5.07
N VAL A 59 5.61 13.50 -5.05
CA VAL A 59 4.21 13.81 -4.75
C VAL A 59 3.28 13.18 -5.79
N ILE A 60 3.65 13.24 -7.07
CA ILE A 60 2.89 12.61 -8.15
C ILE A 60 2.85 11.09 -7.95
N VAL A 61 4.00 10.47 -7.69
CA VAL A 61 4.08 9.02 -7.45
C VAL A 61 3.23 8.62 -6.24
N ALA A 62 3.30 9.36 -5.13
CA ALA A 62 2.49 9.11 -3.94
C ALA A 62 0.98 9.16 -4.25
N ALA A 63 0.55 10.16 -5.01
CA ALA A 63 -0.86 10.29 -5.42
C ALA A 63 -1.30 9.12 -6.31
N VAL A 64 -0.48 8.72 -7.29
CA VAL A 64 -0.74 7.57 -8.16
C VAL A 64 -0.84 6.28 -7.35
N VAL A 65 0.08 6.05 -6.40
CA VAL A 65 0.07 4.89 -5.52
C VAL A 65 -1.22 4.84 -4.69
N LEU A 66 -1.65 5.97 -4.11
CA LEU A 66 -2.92 6.02 -3.36
C LEU A 66 -4.13 5.70 -4.23
N LEU A 67 -4.20 6.25 -5.44
CA LEU A 67 -5.29 5.97 -6.39
C LEU A 67 -5.36 4.49 -6.75
N ILE A 68 -4.21 3.89 -7.10
CA ILE A 68 -4.12 2.47 -7.44
C ILE A 68 -4.46 1.62 -6.23
N GLY A 69 -3.91 1.92 -5.05
CA GLY A 69 -4.12 1.12 -3.85
C GLY A 69 -5.56 1.14 -3.35
N ILE A 70 -6.29 2.24 -3.49
CA ILE A 70 -7.73 2.28 -3.18
C ILE A 70 -8.52 1.35 -4.13
N LEU A 71 -8.19 1.37 -5.42
CA LEU A 71 -8.82 0.49 -6.40
C LEU A 71 -8.53 -0.98 -6.11
N VAL A 72 -7.26 -1.31 -5.85
CA VAL A 72 -6.80 -2.66 -5.51
C VAL A 72 -7.42 -3.13 -4.20
N ALA A 73 -7.51 -2.28 -3.18
CA ALA A 73 -8.11 -2.61 -1.89
C ALA A 73 -9.57 -3.02 -2.03
N LYS A 74 -10.34 -2.29 -2.86
CA LYS A 74 -11.74 -2.62 -3.13
C LYS A 74 -11.88 -3.90 -3.96
N PHE A 75 -11.06 -4.05 -5.00
CA PHE A 75 -11.08 -5.26 -5.82
C PHE A 75 -10.77 -6.52 -4.98
N LEU A 76 -9.72 -6.47 -4.17
CA LEU A 76 -9.34 -7.60 -3.32
C LEU A 76 -10.34 -7.85 -2.18
N GLU A 77 -10.98 -6.80 -1.65
CA GLU A 77 -12.11 -6.95 -0.73
C GLU A 77 -13.23 -7.82 -1.34
N ASP A 78 -13.62 -7.52 -2.58
CA ASP A 78 -14.69 -8.24 -3.27
C ASP A 78 -14.29 -9.69 -3.60
N VAL A 79 -13.05 -9.89 -4.05
CA VAL A 79 -12.48 -11.24 -4.31
C VAL A 79 -12.48 -12.08 -3.03
N VAL A 80 -11.98 -11.54 -1.91
CA VAL A 80 -11.95 -12.27 -0.63
C VAL A 80 -13.36 -12.56 -0.14
N ARG A 81 -14.30 -11.60 -0.21
CA ARG A 81 -15.70 -11.82 0.15
C ARG A 81 -16.32 -12.96 -0.67
N ALA A 82 -16.08 -13.00 -1.97
CA ALA A 82 -16.60 -14.04 -2.85
C ALA A 82 -16.03 -15.42 -2.49
N SER A 83 -14.71 -15.53 -2.33
CA SER A 83 -14.03 -16.77 -1.98
C SER A 83 -14.46 -17.32 -0.62
N VAL A 84 -14.56 -16.47 0.40
CA VAL A 84 -14.93 -16.89 1.76
C VAL A 84 -16.40 -17.33 1.81
N LYS A 85 -17.30 -16.70 1.05
CA LYS A 85 -18.69 -17.16 0.90
C LYS A 85 -18.77 -18.50 0.19
N ALA A 86 -18.01 -18.70 -0.88
CA ALA A 86 -17.97 -19.97 -1.60
C ALA A 86 -17.46 -21.12 -0.71
N ALA A 87 -16.57 -20.83 0.24
CA ALA A 87 -16.08 -21.79 1.23
C ALA A 87 -17.05 -22.06 2.40
N GLY A 88 -18.25 -21.46 2.42
CA GLY A 88 -19.25 -21.66 3.47
C GLY A 88 -18.90 -21.02 4.83
N LEU A 89 -17.93 -20.10 4.87
CA LEU A 89 -17.51 -19.44 6.10
C LEU A 89 -18.42 -18.25 6.43
N VAL A 90 -18.87 -18.17 7.69
CA VAL A 90 -19.84 -17.16 8.17
C VAL A 90 -19.27 -15.73 8.12
N SER A 91 -17.96 -15.58 8.22
CA SER A 91 -17.29 -14.28 8.43
C SER A 91 -16.79 -13.58 7.16
N ALA A 92 -17.39 -13.83 6.00
CA ALA A 92 -16.93 -13.27 4.71
C ALA A 92 -16.83 -11.74 4.68
N ASN A 93 -17.78 -11.04 5.32
CA ASN A 93 -17.76 -9.57 5.37
C ASN A 93 -16.61 -9.04 6.23
N PHE A 94 -16.28 -9.74 7.32
CA PHE A 94 -15.19 -9.36 8.22
C PHE A 94 -13.83 -9.57 7.54
N LEU A 95 -13.62 -10.75 6.92
CA LEU A 95 -12.36 -11.05 6.21
C LEU A 95 -12.14 -10.08 5.04
N GLY A 96 -13.18 -9.79 4.24
CA GLY A 96 -13.08 -8.81 3.17
C GLY A 96 -12.72 -7.41 3.67
N ALA A 97 -13.36 -6.95 4.75
CA ALA A 97 -13.05 -5.66 5.35
C ALA A 97 -11.62 -5.61 5.91
N LEU A 98 -11.16 -6.68 6.56
CA LEU A 98 -9.80 -6.80 7.06
C LEU A 98 -8.77 -6.71 5.93
N THR A 99 -9.01 -7.42 4.82
CA THR A 99 -8.17 -7.35 3.61
C THR A 99 -8.12 -5.92 3.07
N LYS A 100 -9.26 -5.25 2.93
CA LYS A 100 -9.33 -3.86 2.47
C LYS A 100 -8.49 -2.92 3.33
N TRP A 101 -8.67 -3.00 4.64
CA TRP A 101 -7.97 -2.15 5.60
C TRP A 101 -6.47 -2.43 5.61
N ALA A 102 -6.06 -3.69 5.52
CA ALA A 102 -4.65 -4.06 5.39
C ALA A 102 -4.05 -3.38 4.14
N ILE A 103 -4.64 -3.57 2.96
CA ILE A 103 -4.13 -3.00 1.71
C ILE A 103 -4.10 -1.47 1.77
N PHE A 104 -5.14 -0.84 2.31
CA PHE A 104 -5.20 0.61 2.46
C PHE A 104 -4.08 1.15 3.35
N ILE A 105 -3.83 0.52 4.51
CA ILE A 105 -2.76 0.90 5.42
C ILE A 105 -1.40 0.78 4.73
N PHE A 106 -1.12 -0.35 4.06
CA PHE A 106 0.14 -0.53 3.33
C PHE A 106 0.31 0.48 2.19
N THR A 107 -0.76 0.75 1.44
CA THR A 107 -0.74 1.78 0.38
C THR A 107 -0.41 3.15 0.97
N LEU A 108 -1.03 3.50 2.10
CA LEU A 108 -0.77 4.76 2.80
C LEU A 108 0.68 4.85 3.27
N LEU A 109 1.24 3.77 3.83
CA LEU A 109 2.66 3.72 4.23
C LEU A 109 3.59 3.91 3.03
N ILE A 110 3.32 3.26 1.89
CA ILE A 110 4.11 3.43 0.67
C ILE A 110 4.04 4.87 0.17
N ALA A 111 2.84 5.47 0.17
CA ALA A 111 2.67 6.86 -0.24
C ALA A 111 3.43 7.83 0.68
N LEU A 112 3.38 7.63 2.00
CA LEU A 112 4.14 8.41 2.97
C LEU A 112 5.66 8.26 2.78
N ASN A 113 6.12 7.05 2.43
CA ASN A 113 7.53 6.81 2.10
C ASN A 113 7.94 7.58 0.84
N GLN A 114 7.10 7.65 -0.19
CA GLN A 114 7.39 8.47 -1.37
C GLN A 114 7.44 9.95 -1.03
N LEU A 115 6.57 10.41 -0.13
CA LEU A 115 6.63 11.77 0.40
C LEU A 115 7.86 12.03 1.29
N LYS A 116 8.77 11.07 1.46
CA LYS A 116 9.98 11.21 2.27
C LYS A 116 9.69 11.58 3.74
N VAL A 117 8.49 11.29 4.23
CA VAL A 117 8.07 11.61 5.58
C VAL A 117 8.57 10.50 6.49
N ALA A 118 9.64 10.77 7.25
CA ALA A 118 10.23 9.80 8.17
C ALA A 118 10.48 8.42 7.53
N GLU A 119 11.16 8.41 6.37
CA GLU A 119 11.41 7.21 5.55
C GLU A 119 11.94 6.03 6.39
N ASP A 120 12.87 6.31 7.29
CA ASP A 120 13.47 5.28 8.15
C ASP A 120 12.44 4.66 9.11
N ILE A 121 11.57 5.48 9.70
CA ILE A 121 10.52 4.98 10.60
C ILE A 121 9.56 4.08 9.81
N ILE A 122 9.14 4.52 8.63
CA ILE A 122 8.22 3.74 7.78
C ILE A 122 8.89 2.42 7.35
N ARG A 123 10.15 2.48 6.91
CA ARG A 123 10.93 1.29 6.54
C ARG A 123 11.03 0.30 7.69
N ILE A 124 11.34 0.77 8.90
CA ILE A 124 11.43 -0.05 10.11
C ILE A 124 10.08 -0.71 10.41
N VAL A 125 8.97 0.03 10.32
CA VAL A 125 7.62 -0.51 10.54
C VAL A 125 7.29 -1.61 9.52
N ILE A 126 7.56 -1.38 8.23
CA ILE A 126 7.31 -2.37 7.17
C ILE A 126 8.14 -3.63 7.43
N ILE A 127 9.44 -3.49 7.68
CA ILE A 127 10.32 -4.63 7.99
C ILE A 127 9.83 -5.35 9.25
N GLY A 128 9.43 -4.62 10.28
CA GLY A 128 8.92 -5.18 11.53
C GLY A 128 7.67 -6.02 11.34
N VAL A 129 6.69 -5.54 10.57
CA VAL A 129 5.46 -6.28 10.27
C VAL A 129 5.75 -7.52 9.42
N VAL A 130 6.60 -7.40 8.40
CA VAL A 130 6.99 -8.53 7.53
C VAL A 130 7.78 -9.57 8.31
N ALA A 131 8.71 -9.15 9.16
CA ALA A 131 9.50 -10.03 10.02
C ALA A 131 8.61 -10.76 11.03
N ALA A 132 7.71 -10.04 11.71
CA ALA A 132 6.76 -10.64 12.64
C ALA A 132 5.86 -11.67 11.94
N GLY A 133 5.34 -11.34 10.74
CA GLY A 133 4.55 -12.25 9.93
C GLY A 133 5.34 -13.49 9.49
N SER A 134 6.58 -13.30 9.05
CA SER A 134 7.47 -14.39 8.63
C SER A 134 7.78 -15.34 9.80
N ILE A 135 8.06 -14.79 10.99
CA ILE A 135 8.28 -15.57 12.21
C ILE A 135 7.01 -16.32 12.60
N ALA A 136 5.85 -15.65 12.63
CA ALA A 136 4.58 -16.26 12.98
C ALA A 136 4.25 -17.44 12.05
N LEU A 137 4.42 -17.25 10.73
CA LEU A 137 4.23 -18.32 9.75
C LEU A 137 5.24 -19.45 9.95
N GLY A 138 6.53 -19.14 10.10
CA GLY A 138 7.57 -20.13 10.35
C GLY A 138 7.29 -20.98 11.58
N LEU A 139 6.85 -20.35 12.68
CA LEU A 139 6.45 -21.02 13.92
C LEU A 139 5.18 -21.85 13.74
N ALA A 140 4.16 -21.33 13.04
CA ALA A 140 2.91 -22.05 12.79
C ALA A 140 3.14 -23.32 11.95
N PHE A 141 3.93 -23.24 10.88
CA PHE A 141 4.30 -24.40 10.08
C PHE A 141 5.24 -25.33 10.84
N GLY A 142 6.24 -24.78 11.54
CA GLY A 142 7.21 -25.54 12.31
C GLY A 142 6.53 -26.40 13.38
N MET A 143 5.63 -25.82 14.18
CA MET A 143 4.87 -26.55 15.20
C MET A 143 3.77 -27.44 14.61
N GLY A 144 3.07 -26.99 13.56
CA GLY A 144 1.99 -27.76 12.93
C GLY A 144 2.47 -29.01 12.18
N GLY A 145 3.69 -28.98 11.62
CA GLY A 145 4.27 -30.07 10.84
C GLY A 145 4.93 -31.18 11.66
N VAL A 146 5.22 -30.97 12.95
CA VAL A 146 5.99 -31.91 13.79
C VAL A 146 5.40 -33.32 13.77
N LYS A 147 4.08 -33.44 13.96
CA LYS A 147 3.40 -34.76 13.99
C LYS A 147 3.50 -35.51 12.66
N HIS A 148 3.41 -34.79 11.54
CA HIS A 148 3.56 -35.39 10.21
C HIS A 148 5.01 -35.81 9.97
N ALA A 149 5.98 -34.97 10.36
CA ALA A 149 7.39 -35.31 10.27
C ALA A 149 7.74 -36.55 11.09
N GLU A 150 7.22 -36.66 12.32
CA GLU A 150 7.40 -37.82 13.20
C GLU A 150 6.86 -39.10 12.56
N SER A 151 5.66 -39.06 11.97
CA SER A 151 5.07 -40.22 11.29
C SER A 151 5.89 -40.66 10.07
N MET A 152 6.38 -39.74 9.25
CA MET A 152 7.20 -40.08 8.07
C MET A 152 8.54 -40.70 8.46
N ILE A 153 9.19 -40.18 9.51
CA ILE A 153 10.44 -40.75 10.03
C ILE A 153 10.18 -42.15 10.61
N GLY A 154 9.06 -42.33 11.32
CA GLY A 154 8.65 -43.63 11.85
C GLY A 154 8.42 -44.68 10.77
N ASP A 155 7.72 -44.31 9.69
CA ASP A 155 7.47 -45.21 8.56
C ASP A 155 8.74 -45.53 7.77
N LEU A 156 9.65 -44.56 7.64
CA LEU A 156 10.95 -44.77 6.99
C LEU A 156 11.82 -45.72 7.81
N ARG A 157 11.82 -45.58 9.15
CA ARG A 157 12.56 -46.47 10.05
C ARG A 157 12.07 -47.92 9.94
N LYS A 158 10.75 -48.14 9.90
CA LYS A 158 10.18 -49.49 9.73
C LYS A 158 10.62 -50.16 8.42
N ARG A 159 10.70 -49.39 7.32
CA ARG A 159 11.15 -49.90 6.01
C ARG A 159 12.64 -50.22 5.93
N ILE A 160 13.46 -49.69 6.85
CA ILE A 160 14.90 -49.95 6.92
C ILE A 160 15.21 -51.13 7.86
N GLU A 161 14.33 -51.37 8.84
CA GLU A 161 14.44 -52.50 9.79
C GLU A 161 13.86 -53.82 9.23
N GLU A 162 13.13 -53.78 8.09
CA GLU A 162 12.75 -54.95 7.26
C GLU A 162 13.83 -55.27 6.20
#